data_AF-A0A3D3L6D0-F1
#
_entry.id   AF-A0A3D3L6D0-F1
#
_cell.length_a   1.000
_cell.length_b   1.000
_cell.length_c   1.000
_cell.angle_alpha   90.00
_cell.angle_beta   90.00
_cell.angle_gamma   90.00
#
_symmetry.space_group_name_H-M   'P 1'
#
loop_
_entity.id
_entity.type
_entity.pdbx_description
1 polymer ?
#
loop_
_entity_poly.entity_id
_entity_poly.type
_entity_poly.pdbx_seq_one_letter_code
_entity_poly.pdbx_strand_id
1 'polypeptide(L)'
;MKFCLRLFISIFVLLPSLYSRDFDERDFPVQDGGRVKPLDTYARNQLLAFYGKRSIKHENLSAIDWIFDLILNPEKGERKKVFDIRNPEVAASLRLEWTNKHKYSFNEVFSGLKEQLELISEIHKKPDESRTIFEQQLLEIYFNAIRFREIAYSLSCLVPYIEVNDPLLAEKLNTSPGRAVSYAHLVKQFHTLTEMFHTVMNKPEEERSKSDNELNMILLTLRQISSEDFAQALKLIPPSPLDETGMWLSPWELLDGRPREPYQDKILNALEEYLSERILGDENKMISAVTDYEAGLASPSKGKPDINLLKKETWVNKANLFYNSVAFYLLAFIFLGLSWMFHQSKFLQRTSAGLLVLGLLYHTYGIYLRMVIMGRPPVSTLYESVIFVGFITVVCAVIIEYFRGDGLGLFIGAVSGSIFHYIGFGYASDGDTLGMLVAVLNSNFWLATHVTTITLGYGVTVVAGFIGHLYLIQMIRSPENKTLLKSINKNMFGVTLVALFFTLFGTILGGIWADQSWGRFWGWDPKENGALLIVMWHVMMIHMRLTATVKPEGFALGLILNIIVVMMAWFGVNLLNVGLHSYGFTSGIARNLVLFTILELIAGFGTYFWAKSRKRSLTLPVMMNETMKQP
;
A
#
# COMPACT_ATOMS: atom_id res chain seq x y z
N MET A 1 -14.99 -16.46 26.42
CA MET A 1 -15.09 -15.23 25.60
C MET A 1 -14.99 -13.95 26.43
N LYS A 2 -15.87 -13.69 27.41
CA LYS A 2 -15.85 -12.44 28.21
C LYS A 2 -14.55 -12.17 28.99
N PHE A 3 -13.93 -13.20 29.57
CA PHE A 3 -12.67 -13.06 30.34
C PHE A 3 -11.45 -12.81 29.44
N CYS A 4 -11.27 -13.60 28.37
CA CYS A 4 -10.23 -13.37 27.37
C CYS A 4 -10.39 -12.00 26.69
N LEU A 5 -11.60 -11.60 26.33
CA LEU A 5 -11.84 -10.31 25.67
C LEU A 5 -11.41 -9.13 26.56
N ARG A 6 -11.72 -9.17 27.88
CA ARG A 6 -11.32 -8.10 28.81
C ARG A 6 -9.82 -8.07 29.08
N LEU A 7 -9.21 -9.23 29.37
CA LEU A 7 -7.76 -9.32 29.65
C LEU A 7 -6.92 -8.89 28.43
N PHE A 8 -7.36 -9.24 27.22
CA PHE A 8 -6.64 -8.89 26.00
C PHE A 8 -6.89 -7.46 25.52
N ILE A 9 -8.10 -6.90 25.68
CA ILE A 9 -8.32 -5.46 25.41
C ILE A 9 -7.38 -4.60 26.28
N SER A 10 -7.18 -4.97 27.55
CA SER A 10 -6.24 -4.28 28.44
C SER A 10 -4.78 -4.36 27.96
N ILE A 11 -4.32 -5.51 27.49
CA ILE A 11 -2.95 -5.69 26.94
C ILE A 11 -2.78 -4.94 25.61
N PHE A 12 -3.83 -4.88 24.81
CA PHE A 12 -3.79 -4.35 23.44
C PHE A 12 -3.92 -2.83 23.38
N VAL A 13 -4.60 -2.22 24.34
CA VAL A 13 -4.61 -0.75 24.56
C VAL A 13 -3.23 -0.24 25.04
N LEU A 14 -2.39 -1.12 25.62
CA LEU A 14 -1.03 -0.80 26.10
C LEU A 14 0.09 -1.06 25.08
N LEU A 15 -0.21 -1.71 23.95
CA LEU A 15 0.76 -1.97 22.88
C LEU A 15 1.32 -0.72 22.17
N PRO A 16 0.58 0.39 21.97
CA PRO A 16 1.12 1.63 21.41
C PRO A 16 2.16 2.30 22.31
N SER A 17 2.05 2.10 23.64
CA SER A 17 2.92 2.73 24.64
C SER A 17 4.25 1.98 24.90
N LEU A 18 4.51 0.87 24.20
CA LEU A 18 5.70 0.03 24.43
C LEU A 18 6.88 0.32 23.49
N TYR A 19 6.75 1.27 22.56
CA TYR A 19 7.81 1.58 21.61
C TYR A 19 8.28 3.04 21.72
N SER A 20 8.84 3.39 22.88
CA SER A 20 9.81 4.49 22.94
C SER A 20 11.10 4.00 22.31
N ARG A 21 11.28 4.27 21.02
CA ARG A 21 12.59 4.13 20.37
C ARG A 21 13.14 5.50 20.00
N ASP A 22 14.45 5.59 20.02
CA ASP A 22 15.16 6.78 19.59
C ASP A 22 14.98 6.98 18.08
N PHE A 23 15.20 8.21 17.64
CA PHE A 23 15.16 8.55 16.22
C PHE A 23 16.38 7.91 15.54
N ASP A 24 16.17 7.32 14.37
CA ASP A 24 17.23 6.66 13.60
C ASP A 24 17.05 6.93 12.11
N GLU A 25 17.99 6.45 11.29
CA GLU A 25 18.05 6.71 9.84
C GLU A 25 16.79 6.26 9.08
N ARG A 26 16.01 5.32 9.64
CA ARG A 26 14.76 4.86 9.03
C ARG A 26 13.69 5.93 9.07
N ASP A 27 13.77 6.84 10.04
CA ASP A 27 12.79 7.89 10.29
C ASP A 27 13.13 9.20 9.60
N PHE A 28 14.23 9.27 8.83
CA PHE A 28 14.56 10.44 8.04
C PHE A 28 13.35 10.84 7.17
N PRO A 29 12.77 12.04 7.36
CA PRO A 29 11.59 12.46 6.62
C PRO A 29 11.94 12.74 5.16
N VAL A 30 11.22 12.08 4.25
CA VAL A 30 11.27 12.32 2.80
C VAL A 30 9.91 12.81 2.36
N GLN A 31 9.85 13.95 1.66
CA GLN A 31 8.62 14.36 0.98
C GLN A 31 8.52 13.68 -0.39
N ASP A 32 7.49 12.87 -0.58
CA ASP A 32 7.24 12.15 -1.84
C ASP A 32 5.72 12.01 -2.09
N GLY A 33 5.28 12.38 -3.29
CA GLY A 33 3.85 12.40 -3.65
C GLY A 33 3.02 13.37 -2.79
N GLY A 34 3.61 14.48 -2.34
CA GLY A 34 2.96 15.50 -1.51
C GLY A 34 2.82 15.16 -0.03
N ARG A 35 3.40 14.04 0.44
CA ARG A 35 3.41 13.63 1.86
C ARG A 35 4.83 13.47 2.36
N VAL A 36 5.08 13.94 3.57
CA VAL A 36 6.29 13.61 4.33
C VAL A 36 6.12 12.22 4.95
N LYS A 37 7.01 11.28 4.59
CA LYS A 37 7.01 9.89 5.02
C LYS A 37 8.41 9.46 5.49
N PRO A 38 8.56 8.44 6.33
CA PRO A 38 9.88 7.99 6.74
C PRO A 38 10.65 7.39 5.55
N LEU A 39 11.98 7.53 5.56
CA LEU A 39 12.87 6.97 4.55
C LEU A 39 12.69 5.45 4.42
N ASP A 40 12.32 4.74 5.49
CA ASP A 40 12.00 3.31 5.43
C ASP A 40 10.80 3.03 4.51
N THR A 41 9.72 3.80 4.61
CA THR A 41 8.57 3.66 3.70
C THR A 41 8.99 3.99 2.26
N TYR A 42 9.71 5.10 2.07
CA TYR A 42 10.18 5.51 0.74
C TYR A 42 11.03 4.42 0.11
N ALA A 43 12.08 3.96 0.79
CA ALA A 43 13.01 2.94 0.30
C ALA A 43 12.30 1.61 0.01
N ARG A 44 11.38 1.16 0.86
CA ARG A 44 10.58 -0.06 0.60
C ARG A 44 9.75 0.06 -0.66
N ASN A 45 9.14 1.21 -0.92
CA ASN A 45 8.30 1.44 -2.08
C ASN A 45 9.14 1.57 -3.36
N GLN A 46 10.30 2.23 -3.32
CA GLN A 46 11.22 2.27 -4.47
C GLN A 46 11.76 0.87 -4.79
N LEU A 47 12.16 0.11 -3.77
CA LEU A 47 12.62 -1.26 -3.98
C LEU A 47 11.49 -2.19 -4.47
N LEU A 48 10.24 -1.96 -4.04
CA LEU A 48 9.09 -2.66 -4.62
C LEU A 48 8.90 -2.34 -6.11
N ALA A 49 9.02 -1.06 -6.49
CA ALA A 49 8.91 -0.65 -7.89
C ALA A 49 10.02 -1.22 -8.77
N PHE A 50 11.26 -1.25 -8.28
CA PHE A 50 12.40 -1.76 -9.06
C PHE A 50 12.47 -3.29 -9.05
N TYR A 51 12.41 -3.89 -7.86
CA TYR A 51 12.73 -5.30 -7.61
C TYR A 51 11.50 -6.19 -7.38
N GLY A 52 10.30 -5.62 -7.27
CA GLY A 52 9.07 -6.36 -7.00
C GLY A 52 8.96 -6.87 -5.56
N LYS A 53 9.89 -6.50 -4.66
CA LYS A 53 9.88 -6.86 -3.23
C LYS A 53 10.38 -5.70 -2.39
N ARG A 54 9.88 -5.58 -1.15
CA ARG A 54 10.29 -4.54 -0.18
C ARG A 54 11.60 -4.85 0.58
N SER A 55 12.33 -5.90 0.21
CA SER A 55 13.62 -6.31 0.83
C SER A 55 14.37 -7.33 -0.04
N ILE A 56 15.70 -7.31 -0.03
CA ILE A 56 16.55 -8.24 -0.79
C ILE A 56 17.00 -9.40 0.12
N LYS A 57 16.12 -10.41 0.29
CA LYS A 57 16.34 -11.50 1.25
C LYS A 57 17.61 -12.34 1.03
N HIS A 58 18.06 -12.49 -0.22
CA HIS A 58 19.21 -13.35 -0.55
C HIS A 58 20.56 -12.70 -0.19
N GLU A 59 20.60 -11.37 -0.08
CA GLU A 59 21.78 -10.62 0.40
C GLU A 59 21.61 -10.16 1.85
N ASN A 60 20.51 -10.55 2.51
CA ASN A 60 20.10 -10.05 3.83
C ASN A 60 20.11 -8.50 3.95
N LEU A 61 19.88 -7.80 2.83
CA LEU A 61 19.87 -6.34 2.77
C LEU A 61 18.47 -5.79 3.04
N SER A 62 18.39 -4.89 4.01
CA SER A 62 17.19 -4.08 4.24
C SER A 62 17.02 -3.05 3.11
N ALA A 63 15.82 -2.47 2.98
CA ALA A 63 15.58 -1.44 1.96
C ALA A 63 16.42 -0.17 2.22
N ILE A 64 16.66 0.16 3.50
CA ILE A 64 17.50 1.28 3.93
C ILE A 64 18.97 1.01 3.63
N ASP A 65 19.45 -0.19 3.93
CA ASP A 65 20.84 -0.53 3.61
C ASP A 65 21.06 -0.54 2.11
N TRP A 66 20.07 -1.02 1.34
CA TRP A 66 20.13 -0.95 -0.12
C TRP A 66 20.19 0.49 -0.65
N ILE A 67 19.39 1.43 -0.12
CA ILE A 67 19.40 2.82 -0.62
C ILE A 67 20.72 3.52 -0.26
N PHE A 68 21.25 3.31 0.94
CA PHE A 68 22.55 3.87 1.31
C PHE A 68 23.70 3.20 0.56
N ASP A 69 23.67 1.87 0.34
CA ASP A 69 24.64 1.18 -0.51
C ASP A 69 24.66 1.75 -1.92
N LEU A 70 23.47 2.05 -2.48
CA LEU A 70 23.32 2.65 -3.80
C LEU A 70 23.89 4.07 -3.84
N ILE A 71 23.63 4.89 -2.82
CA ILE A 71 24.11 6.27 -2.73
C ILE A 71 25.63 6.32 -2.53
N LEU A 72 26.17 5.48 -1.64
CA LEU A 72 27.59 5.47 -1.29
C LEU A 72 28.45 4.78 -2.36
N ASN A 73 27.85 3.91 -3.18
CA ASN A 73 28.55 3.21 -4.26
C ASN A 73 27.67 3.07 -5.52
N PRO A 74 27.35 4.18 -6.23
CA PRO A 74 26.45 4.16 -7.38
C PRO A 74 26.87 3.15 -8.45
N GLU A 75 28.14 3.11 -8.83
CA GLU A 75 28.65 2.17 -9.83
C GLU A 75 28.43 0.69 -9.46
N LYS A 76 28.57 0.35 -8.17
CA LYS A 76 28.31 -1.01 -7.68
C LYS A 76 26.81 -1.29 -7.74
N GLY A 77 25.98 -0.31 -7.34
CA GLY A 77 24.52 -0.40 -7.41
C GLY A 77 24.01 -0.58 -8.84
N GLU A 78 24.57 0.14 -9.80
CA GLU A 78 24.21 0.07 -11.22
C GLU A 78 24.47 -1.31 -11.85
N ARG A 79 25.43 -2.06 -11.31
CA ARG A 79 25.74 -3.45 -11.69
C ARG A 79 24.85 -4.49 -11.00
N LYS A 80 24.16 -4.15 -9.91
CA LYS A 80 23.27 -5.09 -9.19
C LYS A 80 21.99 -5.34 -10.02
N LYS A 81 21.56 -6.61 -10.11
CA LYS A 81 20.36 -7.01 -10.86
C LYS A 81 19.07 -6.73 -10.06
N VAL A 82 18.64 -5.47 -10.06
CA VAL A 82 17.50 -4.99 -9.28
C VAL A 82 16.25 -4.71 -10.09
N PHE A 83 16.32 -4.55 -11.42
CA PHE A 83 15.16 -4.24 -12.27
C PHE A 83 14.38 -5.49 -12.65
N ASP A 84 13.08 -5.52 -12.35
CA ASP A 84 12.15 -6.61 -12.67
C ASP A 84 11.43 -6.40 -14.00
N ILE A 85 11.80 -7.15 -15.04
CA ILE A 85 11.14 -7.09 -16.35
C ILE A 85 10.25 -8.31 -16.52
N ARG A 86 8.92 -8.13 -16.37
CA ARG A 86 7.94 -9.23 -16.31
C ARG A 86 7.42 -9.65 -17.68
N ASN A 87 7.65 -8.87 -18.74
CA ASN A 87 7.22 -9.12 -20.09
C ASN A 87 8.44 -9.47 -20.98
N PRO A 88 8.46 -10.66 -21.62
CA PRO A 88 9.54 -11.05 -22.51
C PRO A 88 9.71 -10.14 -23.73
N GLU A 89 8.64 -9.51 -24.21
CA GLU A 89 8.70 -8.55 -25.31
C GLU A 89 9.47 -7.28 -24.91
N VAL A 90 9.33 -6.83 -23.65
CA VAL A 90 10.09 -5.70 -23.12
C VAL A 90 11.57 -6.06 -22.97
N ALA A 91 11.88 -7.26 -22.49
CA ALA A 91 13.27 -7.72 -22.46
C ALA A 91 13.88 -7.75 -23.87
N ALA A 92 13.14 -8.29 -24.85
CA ALA A 92 13.57 -8.36 -26.24
C ALA A 92 13.76 -6.97 -26.87
N SER A 93 12.85 -6.01 -26.63
CA SER A 93 12.96 -4.65 -27.18
C SER A 93 14.17 -3.89 -26.62
N LEU A 94 14.57 -4.20 -25.38
CA LEU A 94 15.77 -3.69 -24.73
C LEU A 94 17.04 -4.49 -25.06
N ARG A 95 16.95 -5.49 -25.95
CA ARG A 95 18.05 -6.41 -26.33
C ARG A 95 18.64 -7.18 -25.15
N LEU A 96 17.79 -7.54 -24.20
CA LEU A 96 18.15 -8.32 -23.02
C LEU A 96 17.81 -9.80 -23.23
N GLU A 97 18.68 -10.68 -22.73
CA GLU A 97 18.38 -12.12 -22.69
C GLU A 97 17.25 -12.40 -21.70
N TRP A 98 16.22 -13.13 -22.11
CA TRP A 98 15.15 -13.54 -21.20
C TRP A 98 15.67 -14.59 -20.21
N THR A 99 15.70 -14.24 -18.92
CA THR A 99 16.19 -15.14 -17.86
C THR A 99 15.05 -15.62 -16.96
N ASN A 100 15.18 -16.79 -16.34
CA ASN A 100 14.20 -17.31 -15.37
C ASN A 100 14.01 -16.44 -14.12
N LYS A 101 14.98 -15.55 -13.82
CA LYS A 101 14.91 -14.64 -12.68
C LYS A 101 14.24 -13.31 -13.04
N HIS A 102 14.16 -12.97 -14.32
CA HIS A 102 13.59 -11.71 -14.82
C HIS A 102 14.23 -10.45 -14.23
N LYS A 103 15.47 -10.57 -13.71
CA LYS A 103 16.21 -9.48 -13.06
C LYS A 103 17.37 -9.00 -13.91
N TYR A 104 17.47 -7.68 -14.04
CA TYR A 104 18.49 -7.00 -14.84
C TYR A 104 19.11 -5.86 -14.05
N SER A 105 20.33 -5.50 -14.41
CA SER A 105 21.07 -4.37 -13.84
C SER A 105 20.68 -3.06 -14.52
N PHE A 106 20.95 -1.94 -13.87
CA PHE A 106 20.71 -0.63 -14.47
C PHE A 106 21.50 -0.47 -15.77
N ASN A 107 22.76 -0.92 -15.80
CA ASN A 107 23.61 -0.82 -16.99
C ASN A 107 23.06 -1.60 -18.19
N GLU A 108 22.56 -2.81 -17.96
CA GLU A 108 21.86 -3.62 -18.98
C GLU A 108 20.62 -2.87 -19.50
N VAL A 109 19.75 -2.41 -18.60
CA VAL A 109 18.46 -1.79 -18.93
C VAL A 109 18.62 -0.43 -19.61
N PHE A 110 19.48 0.44 -19.07
CA PHE A 110 19.66 1.81 -19.54
C PHE A 110 20.22 1.85 -20.96
N SER A 111 21.13 0.93 -21.30
CA SER A 111 21.64 0.79 -22.67
C SER A 111 20.51 0.49 -23.66
N GLY A 112 19.62 -0.44 -23.33
CA GLY A 112 18.46 -0.75 -24.16
C GLY A 112 17.45 0.40 -24.25
N LEU A 113 17.19 1.08 -23.13
CA LEU A 113 16.24 2.21 -23.09
C LEU A 113 16.70 3.38 -23.98
N LYS A 114 18.01 3.63 -24.05
CA LYS A 114 18.59 4.71 -24.87
C LYS A 114 18.26 4.53 -26.36
N GLU A 115 18.17 3.29 -26.84
CA GLU A 115 17.80 2.98 -28.22
C GLU A 115 16.29 3.08 -28.47
N GLN A 116 15.46 3.07 -27.42
CA GLN A 116 14.00 3.06 -27.50
C GLN A 116 13.36 4.42 -27.16
N LEU A 117 14.14 5.51 -27.07
CA LEU A 117 13.63 6.82 -26.63
C LEU A 117 12.51 7.37 -27.54
N GLU A 118 12.60 7.17 -28.85
CA GLU A 118 11.55 7.59 -29.79
C GLU A 118 10.23 6.85 -29.51
N LEU A 119 10.29 5.53 -29.40
CA LEU A 119 9.15 4.69 -29.05
C LEU A 119 8.56 5.06 -27.69
N ILE A 120 9.40 5.28 -26.67
CA ILE A 120 8.97 5.70 -25.33
C ILE A 120 8.24 7.05 -25.39
N SER A 121 8.77 8.00 -26.16
CA SER A 121 8.12 9.31 -26.37
C SER A 121 6.76 9.16 -27.07
N GLU A 122 6.63 8.28 -28.05
CA GLU A 122 5.34 8.00 -28.70
C GLU A 122 4.34 7.35 -27.72
N ILE A 123 4.78 6.38 -26.93
CA ILE A 123 3.98 5.71 -25.91
C ILE A 123 3.50 6.70 -24.85
N HIS A 124 4.37 7.61 -24.40
CA HIS A 124 4.05 8.60 -23.38
C HIS A 124 2.93 9.56 -23.82
N LYS A 125 2.88 9.89 -25.12
CA LYS A 125 1.81 10.73 -25.71
C LYS A 125 0.46 10.00 -25.80
N LYS A 126 0.45 8.67 -25.79
CA LYS A 126 -0.80 7.89 -25.81
C LYS A 126 -1.52 8.00 -24.47
N PRO A 127 -2.86 8.07 -24.44
CA PRO A 127 -3.63 7.88 -23.22
C PRO A 127 -3.29 6.54 -22.55
N ASP A 128 -3.17 6.52 -21.23
CA ASP A 128 -2.76 5.34 -20.44
C ASP A 128 -3.56 4.06 -20.80
N GLU A 129 -4.83 4.23 -21.13
CA GLU A 129 -5.80 3.17 -21.45
C GLU A 129 -5.57 2.51 -22.81
N SER A 130 -5.00 3.25 -23.76
CA SER A 130 -4.70 2.75 -25.10
C SER A 130 -3.36 2.01 -25.17
N ARG A 131 -2.60 2.04 -24.07
CA ARG A 131 -1.29 1.39 -23.98
C ARG A 131 -1.47 -0.11 -23.77
N THR A 132 -0.80 -0.89 -24.60
CA THR A 132 -0.67 -2.34 -24.43
C THR A 132 0.13 -2.68 -23.16
N ILE A 133 0.05 -3.93 -22.70
CA ILE A 133 0.81 -4.41 -21.53
C ILE A 133 2.33 -4.22 -21.72
N PHE A 134 2.81 -4.41 -22.96
CA PHE A 134 4.18 -4.11 -23.35
C PHE A 134 4.53 -2.63 -23.15
N GLU A 135 3.71 -1.72 -23.69
CA GLU A 135 3.94 -0.27 -23.62
C GLU A 135 3.88 0.25 -22.18
N GLN A 136 2.94 -0.26 -21.37
CA GLN A 136 2.83 0.08 -19.96
C GLN A 136 4.11 -0.29 -19.20
N GLN A 137 4.60 -1.51 -19.38
CA GLN A 137 5.80 -1.94 -18.68
C GLN A 137 7.08 -1.27 -19.23
N LEU A 138 7.19 -1.05 -20.53
CA LEU A 138 8.36 -0.34 -21.09
C LEU A 138 8.47 1.08 -20.50
N LEU A 139 7.34 1.79 -20.39
CA LEU A 139 7.29 3.12 -19.79
C LEU A 139 7.55 3.08 -18.27
N GLU A 140 7.02 2.08 -17.56
CA GLU A 140 7.33 1.84 -16.13
C GLU A 140 8.83 1.66 -15.91
N ILE A 141 9.49 0.82 -16.72
CA ILE A 141 10.93 0.56 -16.63
C ILE A 141 11.74 1.83 -16.95
N TYR A 142 11.31 2.65 -17.91
CA TYR A 142 11.93 3.93 -18.22
C TYR A 142 11.90 4.89 -17.02
N PHE A 143 10.73 5.13 -16.43
CA PHE A 143 10.61 6.02 -15.26
C PHE A 143 11.34 5.46 -14.04
N ASN A 144 11.33 4.14 -13.86
CA ASN A 144 12.09 3.48 -12.80
C ASN A 144 13.60 3.68 -12.99
N ALA A 145 14.10 3.62 -14.23
CA ALA A 145 15.52 3.86 -14.53
C ALA A 145 15.93 5.31 -14.22
N ILE A 146 15.11 6.29 -14.59
CA ILE A 146 15.35 7.70 -14.24
C ILE A 146 15.39 7.86 -12.72
N ARG A 147 14.36 7.37 -12.02
CA ARG A 147 14.26 7.50 -10.57
C ARG A 147 15.39 6.78 -9.84
N PHE A 148 15.82 5.62 -10.34
CA PHE A 148 16.99 4.91 -9.80
C PHE A 148 18.23 5.79 -9.85
N ARG A 149 18.48 6.46 -10.99
CA ARG A 149 19.61 7.37 -11.15
C ARG A 149 19.48 8.59 -10.24
N GLU A 150 18.30 9.21 -10.17
CA GLU A 150 18.07 10.35 -9.28
C GLU A 150 18.30 9.98 -7.80
N ILE A 151 17.92 8.77 -7.37
CA ILE A 151 18.19 8.30 -6.01
C ILE A 151 19.68 8.07 -5.80
N ALA A 152 20.35 7.39 -6.73
CA ALA A 152 21.77 7.02 -6.60
C ALA A 152 22.69 8.22 -6.39
N TYR A 153 22.42 9.33 -7.07
CA TYR A 153 23.23 10.54 -6.97
C TYR A 153 22.59 11.62 -6.08
N SER A 154 21.49 11.32 -5.36
CA SER A 154 20.73 12.32 -4.62
C SER A 154 21.49 13.00 -3.48
N LEU A 155 22.42 12.27 -2.88
CA LEU A 155 23.27 12.76 -1.79
C LEU A 155 24.75 12.80 -2.20
N SER A 156 25.10 12.61 -3.48
CA SER A 156 26.50 12.56 -3.91
C SER A 156 27.26 13.86 -3.58
N CYS A 157 26.57 15.01 -3.55
CA CYS A 157 27.14 16.26 -3.09
C CYS A 157 27.60 16.26 -1.62
N LEU A 158 27.09 15.34 -0.80
CA LEU A 158 27.41 15.20 0.63
C LEU A 158 28.40 14.07 0.92
N VAL A 159 28.69 13.20 -0.05
CA VAL A 159 29.59 12.07 0.17
C VAL A 159 31.05 12.56 0.08
N PRO A 160 31.92 12.24 1.06
CA PRO A 160 33.30 12.69 1.05
C PRO A 160 34.17 11.85 0.11
N TYR A 161 34.23 12.25 -1.17
CA TYR A 161 35.07 11.59 -2.19
C TYR A 161 36.33 12.38 -2.60
N ILE A 162 36.46 13.63 -2.15
CA ILE A 162 37.53 14.52 -2.61
C ILE A 162 38.64 14.55 -1.57
N GLU A 163 39.74 13.86 -1.83
CA GLU A 163 40.91 13.88 -0.95
C GLU A 163 41.73 15.16 -1.17
N VAL A 164 42.06 15.86 -0.07
CA VAL A 164 42.97 17.00 -0.08
C VAL A 164 44.25 16.59 0.64
N ASN A 165 45.31 16.36 -0.13
CA ASN A 165 46.59 15.85 0.33
C ASN A 165 47.60 16.96 0.63
N ASP A 166 47.62 18.04 -0.15
CA ASP A 166 48.53 19.15 0.09
C ASP A 166 48.19 19.89 1.40
N PRO A 167 49.17 20.08 2.31
CA PRO A 167 48.92 20.74 3.59
C PRO A 167 48.49 22.21 3.50
N LEU A 168 48.98 22.96 2.51
CA LEU A 168 48.62 24.37 2.33
C LEU A 168 47.20 24.50 1.78
N LEU A 169 46.80 23.61 0.86
CA LEU A 169 45.43 23.51 0.38
C LEU A 169 44.49 23.08 1.52
N ALA A 170 44.88 22.06 2.29
CA ALA A 170 44.06 21.55 3.40
C ALA A 170 43.77 22.65 4.44
N GLU A 171 44.79 23.42 4.84
CA GLU A 171 44.63 24.53 5.76
C GLU A 171 43.68 25.60 5.22
N LYS A 172 43.85 26.02 3.95
CA LYS A 172 42.99 27.02 3.31
C LYS A 172 41.54 26.57 3.13
N LEU A 173 41.33 25.26 2.96
CA LEU A 173 40.01 24.65 2.75
C LEU A 173 39.38 24.14 4.06
N ASN A 174 39.94 24.50 5.22
CA ASN A 174 39.46 24.09 6.54
C ASN A 174 39.32 22.56 6.66
N THR A 175 40.32 21.82 6.17
CA THR A 175 40.39 20.35 6.28
C THR A 175 41.79 19.90 6.74
N SER A 176 41.99 18.59 6.88
CA SER A 176 43.27 17.98 7.24
C SER A 176 43.87 17.24 6.05
N PRO A 177 45.21 17.21 5.91
CA PRO A 177 45.87 16.47 4.84
C PRO A 177 45.45 14.99 4.83
N GLY A 178 45.09 14.47 3.66
CA GLY A 178 44.63 13.10 3.45
C GLY A 178 43.20 12.82 3.91
N ARG A 179 42.45 13.83 4.38
CA ARG A 179 41.03 13.68 4.71
C ARG A 179 40.18 13.93 3.47
N ALA A 180 39.29 12.98 3.16
CA ALA A 180 38.28 13.18 2.14
C ALA A 180 37.20 14.17 2.60
N VAL A 181 36.79 15.08 1.73
CA VAL A 181 35.74 16.08 1.94
C VAL A 181 34.67 15.98 0.86
N SER A 182 33.47 16.47 1.17
CA SER A 182 32.35 16.47 0.23
C SER A 182 32.39 17.68 -0.72
N TYR A 183 31.60 17.61 -1.79
CA TYR A 183 31.32 18.78 -2.63
C TYR A 183 30.69 19.92 -1.82
N ALA A 184 29.75 19.61 -0.92
CA ALA A 184 29.09 20.58 -0.06
C ALA A 184 30.05 21.29 0.90
N HIS A 185 31.07 20.60 1.41
CA HIS A 185 32.15 21.23 2.19
C HIS A 185 32.86 22.27 1.34
N LEU A 186 33.37 21.88 0.16
CA LEU A 186 34.15 22.73 -0.73
C LEU A 186 33.37 23.95 -1.25
N VAL A 187 32.08 23.79 -1.54
CA VAL A 187 31.22 24.91 -1.97
C VAL A 187 31.05 25.96 -0.87
N LYS A 188 31.15 25.59 0.42
CA LYS A 188 31.16 26.60 1.50
C LYS A 188 32.42 27.47 1.44
N GLN A 189 33.52 26.97 0.87
CA GLN A 189 34.75 27.73 0.62
C GLN A 189 34.87 28.23 -0.83
N PHE A 190 33.74 28.36 -1.56
CA PHE A 190 33.73 28.71 -2.98
C PHE A 190 34.50 30.00 -3.31
N HIS A 191 34.41 31.02 -2.45
CA HIS A 191 35.15 32.27 -2.64
C HIS A 191 36.67 32.04 -2.61
N THR A 192 37.16 31.33 -1.61
CA THR A 192 38.59 30.95 -1.46
C THR A 192 39.06 30.09 -2.64
N LEU A 193 38.25 29.12 -3.07
CA LEU A 193 38.56 28.28 -4.24
C LEU A 193 38.69 29.10 -5.52
N THR A 194 37.79 30.08 -5.73
CA THR A 194 37.77 30.91 -6.92
C THR A 194 38.99 31.84 -6.97
N GLU A 195 39.37 32.47 -5.85
CA GLU A 195 40.58 33.29 -5.76
C GLU A 195 41.86 32.49 -6.05
N MET A 196 41.95 31.28 -5.48
CA MET A 196 43.08 30.38 -5.72
C MET A 196 43.13 29.95 -7.20
N PHE A 197 41.98 29.62 -7.79
CA PHE A 197 41.90 29.23 -9.20
C PHE A 197 42.32 30.34 -10.16
N HIS A 198 41.86 31.58 -9.94
CA HIS A 198 42.29 32.72 -10.75
C HIS A 198 43.80 32.91 -10.70
N THR A 199 44.41 32.67 -9.54
CA THR A 199 45.87 32.74 -9.37
C THR A 199 46.59 31.63 -10.15
N VAL A 200 46.03 30.43 -10.21
CA VAL A 200 46.61 29.28 -10.94
C VAL A 200 46.43 29.39 -12.46
N MET A 201 45.28 29.88 -12.93
CA MET A 201 44.99 30.02 -14.36
C MET A 201 45.89 31.06 -15.05
N ASN A 202 46.42 32.01 -14.28
CA ASN A 202 47.35 33.02 -14.78
C ASN A 202 48.80 32.53 -14.86
N LYS A 203 49.10 31.31 -14.39
CA LYS A 203 50.44 30.70 -14.49
C LYS A 203 50.52 29.75 -15.71
N PRO A 204 51.62 29.77 -16.48
CA PRO A 204 51.92 28.75 -17.48
C PRO A 204 51.92 27.35 -16.87
N GLU A 205 51.52 26.32 -17.63
CA GLU A 205 51.40 24.94 -17.14
C GLU A 205 52.73 24.38 -16.61
N GLU A 206 53.84 24.82 -17.19
CA GLU A 206 55.22 24.48 -16.82
C GLU A 206 55.66 25.08 -15.46
N GLU A 207 54.98 26.14 -15.00
CA GLU A 207 55.27 26.84 -13.74
C GLU A 207 54.33 26.43 -12.59
N ARG A 208 53.42 25.48 -12.83
CA ARG A 208 52.45 25.02 -11.83
C ARG A 208 53.10 24.12 -10.79
N SER A 209 52.91 24.47 -9.52
CA SER A 209 53.31 23.63 -8.38
C SER A 209 52.45 22.37 -8.26
N LYS A 210 52.86 21.43 -7.41
CA LYS A 210 52.04 20.24 -7.08
C LYS A 210 50.67 20.64 -6.53
N SER A 211 50.62 21.66 -5.68
CA SER A 211 49.40 22.20 -5.10
C SER A 211 48.52 22.86 -6.18
N ASP A 212 49.10 23.53 -7.17
CA ASP A 212 48.35 24.11 -8.30
C ASP A 212 47.68 23.01 -9.15
N ASN A 213 48.37 21.89 -9.37
CA ASN A 213 47.83 20.73 -10.10
C ASN A 213 46.74 19.99 -9.31
N GLU A 214 46.92 19.82 -8.01
CA GLU A 214 45.89 19.24 -7.13
C GLU A 214 44.63 20.11 -7.09
N LEU A 215 44.77 21.44 -6.99
CA LEU A 215 43.64 22.37 -7.06
C LEU A 215 42.89 22.24 -8.39
N ASN A 216 43.61 22.12 -9.52
CA ASN A 216 42.97 21.90 -10.82
C ASN A 216 42.20 20.57 -10.85
N MET A 217 42.75 19.49 -10.28
CA MET A 217 42.05 18.21 -10.16
C MET A 217 40.78 18.33 -9.30
N ILE A 218 40.87 18.99 -8.15
CA ILE A 218 39.71 19.25 -7.27
C ILE A 218 38.61 19.98 -8.06
N LEU A 219 38.95 21.02 -8.84
CA LEU A 219 37.97 21.77 -9.62
C LEU A 219 37.34 20.96 -10.75
N LEU A 220 38.11 20.09 -11.42
CA LEU A 220 37.57 19.16 -12.41
C LEU A 220 36.59 18.17 -11.76
N THR A 221 36.93 17.64 -10.57
CA THR A 221 36.06 16.77 -9.79
C THR A 221 34.80 17.50 -9.33
N LEU A 222 34.91 18.75 -8.85
CA LEU A 222 33.76 19.57 -8.48
C LEU A 222 32.83 19.80 -9.67
N ARG A 223 33.39 20.07 -10.87
CA ARG A 223 32.61 20.23 -12.09
C ARG A 223 31.89 18.94 -12.48
N GLN A 224 32.56 17.79 -12.37
CA GLN A 224 31.95 16.49 -12.62
C GLN A 224 30.79 16.23 -11.65
N ILE A 225 31.01 16.40 -10.34
CA ILE A 225 29.97 16.20 -9.33
C ILE A 225 28.81 17.18 -9.55
N SER A 226 29.07 18.45 -9.87
CA SER A 226 28.01 19.44 -10.13
C SER A 226 27.08 19.08 -11.30
N SER A 227 27.50 18.19 -12.21
CA SER A 227 26.63 17.69 -13.29
C SER A 227 25.55 16.71 -12.82
N GLU A 228 25.57 16.35 -11.54
CA GLU A 228 24.61 15.46 -10.88
C GLU A 228 23.47 16.23 -10.19
N ASP A 229 23.37 17.54 -10.39
CA ASP A 229 22.32 18.42 -9.86
C ASP A 229 20.88 18.02 -10.26
N PHE A 230 20.73 17.20 -11.30
CA PHE A 230 19.47 16.55 -11.68
C PHE A 230 18.94 15.60 -10.58
N ALA A 231 19.78 15.11 -9.67
CA ALA A 231 19.47 14.06 -8.71
C ALA A 231 18.69 14.60 -7.49
N GLN A 232 17.44 15.01 -7.70
CA GLN A 232 16.65 15.71 -6.68
C GLN A 232 15.59 14.83 -6.00
N ALA A 233 15.69 13.50 -6.13
CA ALA A 233 14.66 12.57 -5.65
C ALA A 233 14.45 12.58 -4.13
N LEU A 234 15.52 12.74 -3.34
CA LEU A 234 15.44 12.75 -1.87
C LEU A 234 15.23 14.17 -1.33
N LYS A 235 13.96 14.58 -1.22
CA LYS A 235 13.54 15.83 -0.58
C LYS A 235 13.55 15.69 0.95
N LEU A 236 14.71 15.85 1.56
CA LEU A 236 15.00 15.58 2.99
C LEU A 236 14.98 16.81 3.89
N ILE A 237 14.90 18.02 3.31
CA ILE A 237 15.17 19.26 4.04
C ILE A 237 13.92 20.15 4.01
N PRO A 238 13.37 20.56 5.17
CA PRO A 238 12.21 21.44 5.22
C PRO A 238 12.48 22.77 4.50
N PRO A 239 11.49 23.32 3.79
CA PRO A 239 11.64 24.62 3.15
C PRO A 239 11.74 25.75 4.19
N SER A 240 12.15 26.94 3.76
CA SER A 240 12.15 28.14 4.60
C SER A 240 10.71 28.44 5.09
N PRO A 241 10.51 29.02 6.29
CA PRO A 241 9.19 29.44 6.75
C PRO A 241 8.50 30.45 5.82
N LEU A 242 9.27 31.14 4.97
CA LEU A 242 8.78 32.08 3.95
C LEU A 242 8.27 31.39 2.68
N ASP A 243 8.54 30.10 2.50
CA ASP A 243 8.07 29.34 1.33
C ASP A 243 6.58 29.01 1.45
N GLU A 244 5.81 29.46 0.47
CA GLU A 244 4.37 29.20 0.40
C GLU A 244 4.03 27.83 -0.22
N THR A 245 4.96 27.23 -0.98
CA THR A 245 4.74 25.96 -1.67
C THR A 245 4.74 24.77 -0.72
N GLY A 246 5.47 24.87 0.39
CA GLY A 246 5.66 23.77 1.35
C GLY A 246 6.44 22.58 0.76
N MET A 247 7.11 22.76 -0.38
CA MET A 247 7.93 21.72 -1.00
C MET A 247 9.27 21.61 -0.31
N TRP A 248 9.60 20.41 0.16
CA TRP A 248 10.89 20.12 0.75
C TRP A 248 11.97 20.11 -0.32
N LEU A 249 13.20 20.34 0.11
CA LEU A 249 14.36 20.51 -0.76
C LEU A 249 15.27 19.28 -0.65
N SER A 250 15.93 18.95 -1.76
CA SER A 250 17.08 18.05 -1.77
C SER A 250 18.36 18.79 -1.38
N PRO A 251 19.43 18.09 -0.98
CA PRO A 251 20.74 18.69 -0.78
C PRO A 251 21.25 19.47 -2.00
N TRP A 252 21.03 18.94 -3.21
CA TRP A 252 21.40 19.60 -4.46
C TRP A 252 20.72 20.96 -4.65
N GLU A 253 19.42 21.05 -4.35
CA GLU A 253 18.70 22.32 -4.46
C GLU A 253 19.17 23.37 -3.46
N LEU A 254 19.67 22.98 -2.29
CA LEU A 254 20.25 23.93 -1.33
C LEU A 254 21.64 24.43 -1.71
N LEU A 255 22.32 23.76 -2.64
CA LEU A 255 23.67 24.11 -3.07
C LEU A 255 23.69 24.98 -4.35
N ASP A 256 22.52 25.40 -4.85
CA ASP A 256 22.39 26.24 -6.05
C ASP A 256 22.72 27.74 -5.84
N GLY A 257 23.13 28.11 -4.62
CA GLY A 257 23.45 29.49 -4.24
C GLY A 257 22.27 30.28 -3.67
N ARG A 258 21.10 29.67 -3.47
CA ARG A 258 19.98 30.31 -2.78
C ARG A 258 20.31 30.66 -1.32
N PRO A 259 19.62 31.66 -0.73
CA PRO A 259 19.68 31.91 0.70
C PRO A 259 19.25 30.66 1.50
N ARG A 260 20.01 30.32 2.54
CA ARG A 260 19.75 29.18 3.42
C ARG A 260 19.45 29.62 4.83
N GLU A 261 18.54 28.91 5.48
CA GLU A 261 18.25 29.08 6.89
C GLU A 261 19.30 28.34 7.75
N PRO A 262 19.62 28.82 8.97
CA PRO A 262 20.62 28.17 9.83
C PRO A 262 20.34 26.69 10.15
N TYR A 263 19.05 26.31 10.24
CA TYR A 263 18.68 24.91 10.48
C TYR A 263 18.89 24.03 9.23
N GLN A 264 18.81 24.60 8.03
CA GLN A 264 19.06 23.86 6.78
C GLN A 264 20.54 23.53 6.68
N ASP A 265 21.42 24.46 7.05
CA ASP A 265 22.87 24.20 7.17
C ASP A 265 23.17 23.14 8.23
N LYS A 266 22.49 23.20 9.39
CA LYS A 266 22.63 22.17 10.43
C LYS A 266 22.23 20.78 9.92
N ILE A 267 21.11 20.69 9.21
CA ILE A 267 20.63 19.45 8.59
C ILE A 267 21.64 18.93 7.56
N LEU A 268 22.15 19.80 6.69
CA LEU A 268 23.11 19.44 5.65
C LEU A 268 24.40 18.88 6.25
N ASN A 269 24.94 19.55 7.27
CA ASN A 269 26.15 19.11 7.99
C ASN A 269 25.94 17.76 8.68
N ALA A 270 24.77 17.57 9.31
CA ALA A 270 24.44 16.31 9.98
C ALA A 270 24.32 15.14 8.98
N LEU A 271 23.74 15.38 7.79
CA LEU A 271 23.69 14.37 6.71
C LEU A 271 25.09 14.06 6.16
N GLU A 272 25.92 15.07 5.94
CA GLU A 272 27.31 14.92 5.51
C GLU A 272 28.13 14.10 6.52
N GLU A 273 28.04 14.43 7.80
CA GLU A 273 28.71 13.69 8.88
C GLU A 273 28.20 12.25 8.97
N TYR A 274 26.90 12.03 8.89
CA TYR A 274 26.31 10.69 8.90
C TYR A 274 26.84 9.82 7.75
N LEU A 275 26.91 10.36 6.52
CA LEU A 275 27.42 9.62 5.36
C LEU A 275 28.92 9.32 5.49
N SER A 276 29.71 10.29 5.95
CA SER A 276 31.14 10.12 6.21
C SER A 276 31.39 9.00 7.23
N GLU A 277 30.71 9.05 8.37
CA GLU A 277 30.92 8.09 9.46
C GLU A 277 30.34 6.70 9.12
N ARG A 278 29.30 6.63 8.26
CA ARG A 278 28.82 5.36 7.69
C ARG A 278 29.83 4.69 6.78
N ILE A 279 30.64 5.44 6.03
CA ILE A 279 31.75 4.88 5.24
C ILE A 279 32.86 4.36 6.16
N LEU A 280 33.17 5.09 7.24
CA LEU A 280 34.21 4.71 8.20
C LEU A 280 33.78 3.56 9.14
N GLY A 281 32.48 3.36 9.32
CA GLY A 281 31.92 2.35 10.23
C GLY A 281 31.93 2.76 11.70
N ASP A 282 31.94 4.06 12.02
CA ASP A 282 31.88 4.58 13.40
C ASP A 282 30.43 4.79 13.85
N GLU A 283 29.85 3.76 14.48
CA GLU A 283 28.45 3.77 14.93
C GLU A 283 28.14 4.90 15.93
N ASN A 284 29.08 5.29 16.80
CA ASN A 284 28.83 6.30 17.83
C ASN A 284 28.64 7.69 17.21
N LYS A 285 29.50 8.03 16.24
CA LYS A 285 29.37 9.31 15.54
C LYS A 285 28.20 9.32 14.56
N MET A 286 27.86 8.18 13.96
CA MET A 286 26.61 8.06 13.19
C MET A 286 25.39 8.41 14.05
N ILE A 287 25.31 7.89 15.29
CA ILE A 287 24.23 8.22 16.24
C ILE A 287 24.25 9.71 16.61
N SER A 288 25.43 10.30 16.80
CA SER A 288 25.58 11.75 17.05
C SER A 288 25.03 12.56 15.87
N ALA A 289 25.41 12.22 14.64
CA ALA A 289 24.95 12.90 13.44
C ALA A 289 23.44 12.78 13.24
N VAL A 290 22.85 11.61 13.52
CA VAL A 290 21.39 11.41 13.52
C VAL A 290 20.70 12.31 14.55
N THR A 291 21.29 12.46 15.74
CA THR A 291 20.78 13.34 16.81
C THR A 291 20.82 14.81 16.39
N ASP A 292 21.91 15.23 15.73
CA ASP A 292 22.04 16.59 15.20
C ASP A 292 21.07 16.87 14.06
N TYR A 293 20.81 15.87 13.21
CA TYR A 293 19.79 15.94 12.18
C TYR A 293 18.38 16.09 12.78
N GLU A 294 18.04 15.30 13.81
CA GLU A 294 16.75 15.44 14.54
C GLU A 294 16.61 16.84 15.16
N ALA A 295 17.68 17.37 15.78
CA ALA A 295 17.69 18.73 16.33
C ALA A 295 17.53 19.80 15.23
N GLY A 296 18.11 19.57 14.05
CA GLY A 296 17.89 20.41 12.86
C GLY A 296 16.44 20.44 12.42
N LEU A 297 15.79 19.28 12.33
CA LEU A 297 14.35 19.16 11.99
C LEU A 297 13.42 19.80 13.02
N ALA A 298 13.82 19.88 14.29
CA ALA A 298 13.05 20.49 15.36
C ALA A 298 13.12 22.03 15.37
N SER A 299 14.04 22.63 14.60
CA SER A 299 14.34 24.07 14.61
C SER A 299 13.35 24.99 13.85
N PRO A 300 12.79 24.64 12.67
CA PRO A 300 11.94 25.55 11.87
C PRO A 300 10.65 25.93 12.58
N SER A 301 10.21 27.18 12.59
CA SER A 301 8.96 27.57 13.29
C SER A 301 7.68 26.98 12.67
N LYS A 302 7.69 26.74 11.35
CA LYS A 302 6.58 26.20 10.55
C LYS A 302 7.10 25.05 9.68
N GLY A 303 6.25 24.06 9.39
CA GLY A 303 6.62 22.93 8.52
C GLY A 303 7.46 21.84 9.19
N LYS A 304 7.52 21.81 10.53
CA LYS A 304 8.19 20.72 11.27
C LYS A 304 7.54 19.37 10.95
N PRO A 305 8.32 18.32 10.66
CA PRO A 305 7.78 16.98 10.55
C PRO A 305 7.29 16.45 11.91
N ASP A 306 6.23 15.66 11.92
CA ASP A 306 5.81 14.93 13.13
C ASP A 306 6.66 13.67 13.29
N ILE A 307 7.74 13.77 14.07
CA ILE A 307 8.68 12.68 14.34
C ILE A 307 7.99 11.46 14.96
N ASN A 308 6.97 11.67 15.82
CA ASN A 308 6.25 10.56 16.42
C ASN A 308 5.42 9.80 15.38
N LEU A 309 4.89 10.51 14.37
CA LEU A 309 4.17 9.91 13.26
C LEU A 309 5.11 9.06 12.38
N LEU A 310 6.30 9.59 12.06
CA LEU A 310 7.32 8.86 11.30
C LEU A 310 7.72 7.58 12.03
N LYS A 311 8.00 7.67 13.34
CA LYS A 311 8.36 6.52 14.17
C LYS A 311 7.29 5.44 14.18
N LYS A 312 6.00 5.84 14.24
CA LYS A 312 4.84 4.93 14.18
C LYS A 312 4.74 4.23 12.83
N GLU A 313 4.92 4.95 11.72
CA GLU A 313 4.84 4.36 10.38
C GLU A 313 5.95 3.32 10.14
N THR A 314 7.20 3.63 10.49
CA THR A 314 8.32 2.68 10.45
C THR A 314 8.04 1.42 11.29
N TRP A 315 7.43 1.58 12.47
CA TRP A 315 7.02 0.46 13.31
C TRP A 315 5.93 -0.39 12.64
N VAL A 316 4.92 0.23 12.03
CA VAL A 316 3.85 -0.47 11.29
C VAL A 316 4.43 -1.32 10.17
N ASN A 317 5.37 -0.78 9.40
CA ASN A 317 6.06 -1.50 8.31
C ASN A 317 6.78 -2.75 8.82
N LYS A 318 7.39 -2.69 10.01
CA LYS A 318 8.07 -3.82 10.64
C LYS A 318 7.08 -4.83 11.23
N ALA A 319 6.03 -4.35 11.89
CA ALA A 319 5.08 -5.18 12.65
C ALA A 319 4.21 -6.09 11.75
N ASN A 320 4.00 -5.72 10.47
CA ASN A 320 3.27 -6.52 9.49
C ASN A 320 1.90 -7.01 10.00
N LEU A 321 1.12 -6.11 10.62
CA LEU A 321 -0.11 -6.42 11.35
C LEU A 321 -1.14 -7.20 10.53
N PHE A 322 -1.30 -6.89 9.25
CA PHE A 322 -2.23 -7.59 8.36
C PHE A 322 -1.79 -9.03 8.04
N TYR A 323 -0.48 -9.30 7.93
CA TYR A 323 0.03 -10.66 7.77
C TYR A 323 -0.22 -11.49 9.03
N ASN A 324 -0.02 -10.91 10.22
CA ASN A 324 -0.34 -11.57 11.49
C ASN A 324 -1.85 -11.86 11.59
N SER A 325 -2.69 -10.88 11.24
CA SER A 325 -4.15 -11.03 11.16
C SER A 325 -4.56 -12.21 10.27
N VAL A 326 -4.01 -12.32 9.06
CA VAL A 326 -4.33 -13.44 8.16
C VAL A 326 -3.86 -14.79 8.72
N ALA A 327 -2.68 -14.84 9.34
CA ALA A 327 -2.19 -16.07 9.97
C ALA A 327 -3.14 -16.56 11.06
N PHE A 328 -3.66 -15.66 11.90
CA PHE A 328 -4.66 -16.00 12.91
C PHE A 328 -5.99 -16.45 12.30
N TYR A 329 -6.46 -15.84 11.20
CA TYR A 329 -7.67 -16.30 10.51
C TYR A 329 -7.51 -17.69 9.90
N LEU A 330 -6.37 -17.98 9.27
CA LEU A 330 -6.07 -19.31 8.74
C LEU A 330 -5.99 -20.35 9.86
N LEU A 331 -5.33 -20.03 10.98
CA LEU A 331 -5.30 -20.91 12.15
C LEU A 331 -6.72 -21.12 12.71
N ALA A 332 -7.54 -20.08 12.81
CA ALA A 332 -8.94 -20.20 13.25
C ALA A 332 -9.73 -21.16 12.33
N PHE A 333 -9.52 -21.09 11.02
CA PHE A 333 -10.12 -22.00 10.05
C PHE A 333 -9.68 -23.46 10.25
N ILE A 334 -8.38 -23.71 10.42
CA ILE A 334 -7.82 -25.05 10.66
C ILE A 334 -8.40 -25.64 11.95
N PHE A 335 -8.39 -24.88 13.05
CA PHE A 335 -8.92 -25.36 14.34
C PHE A 335 -10.43 -25.61 14.28
N LEU A 336 -11.18 -24.83 13.50
CA LEU A 336 -12.60 -25.10 13.26
C LEU A 336 -12.81 -26.41 12.49
N GLY A 337 -12.02 -26.65 11.44
CA GLY A 337 -12.04 -27.91 10.68
C GLY A 337 -11.71 -29.12 11.56
N LEU A 338 -10.66 -29.03 12.38
CA LEU A 338 -10.29 -30.07 13.35
C LEU A 338 -11.41 -30.29 14.38
N SER A 339 -12.07 -29.23 14.83
CA SER A 339 -13.24 -29.35 15.72
C SER A 339 -14.32 -30.23 15.10
N TRP A 340 -14.62 -30.06 13.81
CA TRP A 340 -15.63 -30.87 13.12
C TRP A 340 -15.18 -32.33 12.91
N MET A 341 -13.88 -32.58 12.70
CA MET A 341 -13.34 -33.94 12.57
C MET A 341 -13.38 -34.69 13.91
N PHE A 342 -13.03 -34.04 15.02
CA PHE A 342 -13.03 -34.61 16.36
C PHE A 342 -14.37 -34.38 17.09
N HIS A 343 -15.47 -34.76 16.45
CA HIS A 343 -16.81 -34.84 17.07
C HIS A 343 -17.29 -33.52 17.71
N GLN A 344 -17.03 -32.39 17.05
CA GLN A 344 -17.41 -31.05 17.51
C GLN A 344 -16.84 -30.71 18.90
N SER A 345 -15.54 -30.94 19.09
CA SER A 345 -14.85 -30.61 20.34
C SER A 345 -15.00 -29.13 20.71
N LYS A 346 -15.73 -28.86 21.80
CA LYS A 346 -15.94 -27.50 22.33
C LYS A 346 -14.64 -26.79 22.67
N PHE A 347 -13.57 -27.51 22.98
CA PHE A 347 -12.26 -26.92 23.21
C PHE A 347 -11.69 -26.33 21.91
N LEU A 348 -11.63 -27.11 20.82
CA LEU A 348 -11.12 -26.65 19.53
C LEU A 348 -11.95 -25.50 18.95
N GLN A 349 -13.27 -25.54 19.10
CA GLN A 349 -14.15 -24.44 18.69
C GLN A 349 -13.87 -23.15 19.49
N ARG A 350 -13.63 -23.25 20.80
CA ARG A 350 -13.25 -22.09 21.64
C ARG A 350 -11.87 -21.54 21.26
N THR A 351 -10.93 -22.41 20.92
CA THR A 351 -9.61 -22.01 20.43
C THR A 351 -9.72 -21.30 19.09
N SER A 352 -10.51 -21.82 18.15
CA SER A 352 -10.82 -21.16 16.87
C SER A 352 -11.44 -19.78 17.09
N ALA A 353 -12.41 -19.66 18.00
CA ALA A 353 -13.00 -18.36 18.36
C ALA A 353 -11.97 -17.38 18.96
N GLY A 354 -11.07 -17.86 19.81
CA GLY A 354 -9.97 -17.06 20.35
C GLY A 354 -9.03 -16.54 19.26
N LEU A 355 -8.64 -17.42 18.33
CA LEU A 355 -7.78 -17.07 17.19
C LEU A 355 -8.46 -16.07 16.25
N LEU A 356 -9.75 -16.24 15.96
CA LEU A 356 -10.52 -15.29 15.14
C LEU A 356 -10.55 -13.89 15.77
N VAL A 357 -10.79 -13.82 17.08
CA VAL A 357 -10.78 -12.54 17.82
C VAL A 357 -9.38 -11.92 17.85
N LEU A 358 -8.32 -12.72 18.02
CA LEU A 358 -6.95 -12.22 17.92
C LEU A 358 -6.64 -11.66 16.54
N GLY A 359 -7.00 -12.37 15.47
CA GLY A 359 -6.88 -11.85 14.10
C GLY A 359 -7.64 -10.53 13.91
N LEU A 360 -8.86 -10.44 14.45
CA LEU A 360 -9.66 -9.22 14.41
C LEU A 360 -8.99 -8.06 15.15
N LEU A 361 -8.35 -8.30 16.30
CA LEU A 361 -7.62 -7.27 17.04
C LEU A 361 -6.43 -6.73 16.22
N TYR A 362 -5.60 -7.60 15.63
CA TYR A 362 -4.53 -7.18 14.73
C TYR A 362 -5.07 -6.39 13.53
N HIS A 363 -6.19 -6.83 12.96
CA HIS A 363 -6.87 -6.15 11.86
C HIS A 363 -7.33 -4.74 12.28
N THR A 364 -8.02 -4.61 13.42
CA THR A 364 -8.47 -3.33 13.98
C THR A 364 -7.30 -2.41 14.25
N TYR A 365 -6.21 -2.91 14.82
CA TYR A 365 -5.04 -2.08 15.13
C TYR A 365 -4.34 -1.58 13.87
N GLY A 366 -4.20 -2.45 12.86
CA GLY A 366 -3.65 -2.07 11.56
C GLY A 366 -4.47 -0.96 10.91
N ILE A 367 -5.80 -1.08 10.93
CA ILE A 367 -6.71 -0.03 10.46
C ILE A 367 -6.56 1.25 11.28
N TYR A 368 -6.54 1.16 12.61
CA TYR A 368 -6.41 2.30 13.52
C TYR A 368 -5.13 3.09 13.26
N LEU A 369 -3.97 2.42 13.21
CA LEU A 369 -2.70 3.10 12.98
C LEU A 369 -2.65 3.78 11.61
N ARG A 370 -3.28 3.19 10.59
CA ARG A 370 -3.39 3.83 9.27
C ARG A 370 -4.25 5.08 9.30
N MET A 371 -5.34 5.07 10.07
CA MET A 371 -6.14 6.29 10.29
C MET A 371 -5.33 7.38 10.99
N VAL A 372 -4.50 7.02 11.97
CA VAL A 372 -3.61 7.97 12.66
C VAL A 372 -2.55 8.52 11.71
N ILE A 373 -1.93 7.66 10.88
CA ILE A 373 -0.87 8.07 9.94
C ILE A 373 -1.41 8.95 8.82
N MET A 374 -2.55 8.59 8.23
CA MET A 374 -3.13 9.28 7.07
C MET A 374 -4.08 10.42 7.43
N GLY A 375 -4.51 10.52 8.70
CA GLY A 375 -5.49 11.51 9.15
C GLY A 375 -6.90 11.33 8.56
N ARG A 376 -7.22 10.17 7.97
CA ARG A 376 -8.49 9.89 7.29
C ARG A 376 -8.93 8.42 7.45
N PRO A 377 -10.24 8.11 7.28
CA PRO A 377 -10.72 6.73 7.26
C PRO A 377 -10.06 5.87 6.15
N PRO A 378 -9.86 4.56 6.37
CA PRO A 378 -9.10 3.69 5.48
C PRO A 378 -10.03 3.13 4.38
N VAL A 379 -10.58 4.01 3.55
CA VAL A 379 -11.51 3.59 2.49
C VAL A 379 -11.26 4.26 1.14
N SER A 380 -10.21 5.07 1.03
CA SER A 380 -10.05 5.94 -0.13
C SER A 380 -9.24 5.29 -1.27
N THR A 381 -8.50 4.22 -0.99
CA THR A 381 -7.84 3.40 -2.03
C THR A 381 -8.50 2.02 -2.16
N LEU A 382 -8.29 1.34 -3.29
CA LEU A 382 -8.76 -0.05 -3.47
C LEU A 382 -8.17 -0.97 -2.40
N TYR A 383 -6.88 -0.85 -2.09
CA TYR A 383 -6.27 -1.61 -1.02
C TYR A 383 -6.96 -1.38 0.33
N GLU A 384 -7.11 -0.11 0.73
CA GLU A 384 -7.73 0.24 2.01
C GLU A 384 -9.19 -0.24 2.11
N SER A 385 -9.99 -0.01 1.06
CA SER A 385 -11.39 -0.44 1.02
C SER A 385 -11.53 -1.97 1.09
N VAL A 386 -10.66 -2.74 0.42
CA VAL A 386 -10.67 -4.21 0.47
C VAL A 386 -10.40 -4.74 1.87
N ILE A 387 -9.39 -4.18 2.53
CA ILE A 387 -9.06 -4.51 3.92
C ILE A 387 -10.22 -4.12 4.84
N PHE A 388 -10.83 -2.95 4.64
CA PHE A 388 -11.96 -2.49 5.44
C PHE A 388 -13.22 -3.35 5.27
N VAL A 389 -13.56 -3.78 4.04
CA VAL A 389 -14.66 -4.74 3.82
C VAL A 389 -14.37 -6.06 4.52
N GLY A 390 -13.14 -6.58 4.43
CA GLY A 390 -12.73 -7.77 5.18
C GLY A 390 -12.86 -7.59 6.70
N PHE A 391 -12.61 -6.39 7.22
CA PHE A 391 -12.81 -6.08 8.64
C PHE A 391 -14.30 -6.16 9.01
N ILE A 392 -15.16 -5.53 8.22
CA ILE A 392 -16.61 -5.54 8.40
C ILE A 392 -17.16 -6.96 8.39
N THR A 393 -16.74 -7.80 7.44
CA THR A 393 -17.24 -9.18 7.34
C THR A 393 -16.86 -9.99 8.56
N VAL A 394 -15.64 -9.83 9.09
CA VAL A 394 -15.19 -10.53 10.31
C VAL A 394 -15.93 -10.00 11.55
N VAL A 395 -16.16 -8.69 11.68
CA VAL A 395 -16.96 -8.13 12.78
C VAL A 395 -18.37 -8.69 12.78
N CYS A 396 -19.04 -8.67 11.63
CA CYS A 396 -20.37 -9.26 11.46
C CYS A 396 -20.36 -10.76 11.78
N ALA A 397 -19.33 -11.48 11.38
CA ALA A 397 -19.19 -12.90 11.65
C ALA A 397 -19.02 -13.21 13.14
N VAL A 398 -18.24 -12.40 13.88
CA VAL A 398 -18.11 -12.49 15.34
C VAL A 398 -19.45 -12.19 16.04
N ILE A 399 -20.21 -11.21 15.56
CA ILE A 399 -21.55 -10.91 16.08
C ILE A 399 -22.50 -12.09 15.86
N ILE A 400 -22.50 -12.68 14.65
CA ILE A 400 -23.28 -13.86 14.32
C ILE A 400 -22.90 -15.04 15.23
N GLU A 401 -21.60 -15.27 15.44
CA GLU A 401 -21.12 -16.32 16.34
C GLU A 401 -21.54 -16.06 17.80
N TYR A 402 -21.49 -14.81 18.26
CA TYR A 402 -21.92 -14.45 19.62
C TYR A 402 -23.37 -14.84 19.89
N PHE A 403 -24.26 -14.65 18.90
CA PHE A 403 -25.67 -14.99 19.06
C PHE A 403 -26.00 -16.46 18.79
N ARG A 404 -25.25 -17.15 17.92
CA ARG A 404 -25.54 -18.55 17.54
C ARG A 404 -24.74 -19.58 18.33
N GLY A 405 -23.45 -19.34 18.52
CA GLY A 405 -22.50 -20.26 19.15
C GLY A 405 -22.35 -21.62 18.44
N ASP A 406 -22.71 -21.72 17.16
CA ASP A 406 -22.73 -22.97 16.39
C ASP A 406 -21.55 -23.09 15.39
N GLY A 407 -20.59 -22.18 15.43
CA GLY A 407 -19.40 -22.19 14.58
C GLY A 407 -19.62 -21.61 13.18
N LEU A 408 -20.85 -21.23 12.82
CA LEU A 408 -21.15 -20.63 11.52
C LEU A 408 -20.43 -19.28 11.35
N GLY A 409 -20.45 -18.44 12.39
CA GLY A 409 -19.77 -17.16 12.36
C GLY A 409 -18.26 -17.35 12.34
N LEU A 410 -17.73 -18.38 13.01
CA LEU A 410 -16.29 -18.72 12.92
C LEU A 410 -15.87 -19.05 11.49
N PHE A 411 -16.66 -19.85 10.78
CA PHE A 411 -16.40 -20.21 9.39
C PHE A 411 -16.41 -18.98 8.47
N ILE A 412 -17.49 -18.17 8.53
CA ILE A 412 -17.64 -16.97 7.69
C ILE A 412 -16.49 -15.99 7.96
N GLY A 413 -16.16 -15.75 9.23
CA GLY A 413 -15.10 -14.81 9.62
C GLY A 413 -13.73 -15.27 9.16
N ALA A 414 -13.37 -16.53 9.42
CA ALA A 414 -12.06 -17.06 9.06
C ALA A 414 -11.83 -17.11 7.54
N VAL A 415 -12.84 -17.53 6.77
CA VAL A 415 -12.76 -17.59 5.30
C VAL A 415 -12.75 -16.18 4.69
N SER A 416 -13.73 -15.33 5.04
CA SER A 416 -13.82 -13.98 4.46
C SER A 416 -12.62 -13.12 4.85
N GLY A 417 -12.20 -13.14 6.12
CA GLY A 417 -11.03 -12.42 6.59
C GLY A 417 -9.75 -12.80 5.85
N SER A 418 -9.58 -14.09 5.54
CA SER A 418 -8.43 -14.59 4.77
C SER A 418 -8.48 -14.18 3.31
N ILE A 419 -9.64 -14.32 2.65
CA ILE A 419 -9.83 -13.98 1.24
C ILE A 419 -9.61 -12.48 1.01
N PHE A 420 -10.21 -11.61 1.82
CA PHE A 420 -10.05 -10.16 1.64
C PHE A 420 -8.62 -9.68 1.91
N HIS A 421 -7.91 -10.28 2.88
CA HIS A 421 -6.48 -9.99 3.04
C HIS A 421 -5.67 -10.41 1.82
N TYR A 422 -5.92 -11.60 1.27
CA TYR A 422 -5.23 -12.07 0.08
C TYR A 422 -5.44 -11.14 -1.12
N ILE A 423 -6.68 -10.71 -1.36
CA ILE A 423 -7.01 -9.73 -2.41
C ILE A 423 -6.31 -8.39 -2.12
N GLY A 424 -6.33 -7.92 -0.87
CA GLY A 424 -5.66 -6.70 -0.45
C GLY A 424 -4.15 -6.75 -0.70
N PHE A 425 -3.49 -7.86 -0.38
CA PHE A 425 -2.05 -8.01 -0.64
C PHE A 425 -1.70 -7.95 -2.13
N GLY A 426 -2.62 -8.34 -3.01
CA GLY A 426 -2.49 -8.12 -4.45
C GLY A 426 -2.42 -6.64 -4.83
N TYR A 427 -3.24 -5.78 -4.23
CA TYR A 427 -3.14 -4.33 -4.45
C TYR A 427 -1.95 -3.70 -3.75
N ALA A 428 -1.48 -4.29 -2.66
CA ALA A 428 -0.29 -3.81 -1.97
C ALA A 428 1.01 -4.04 -2.76
N SER A 429 1.01 -4.88 -3.80
CA SER A 429 2.15 -5.01 -4.70
C SER A 429 2.25 -3.89 -5.74
N ASP A 430 1.20 -3.09 -5.92
CA ASP A 430 1.16 -2.02 -6.94
C ASP A 430 1.90 -0.74 -6.49
N GLY A 431 2.30 -0.64 -5.22
CA GLY A 431 3.14 0.48 -4.74
C GLY A 431 2.89 0.90 -3.30
N ASP A 432 2.91 2.21 -3.08
CA ASP A 432 2.68 2.84 -1.78
C ASP A 432 1.22 2.69 -1.35
N THR A 433 1.02 1.99 -0.24
CA THR A 433 -0.32 1.75 0.31
C THR A 433 -0.84 2.92 1.15
N LEU A 434 0.02 3.90 1.46
CA LEU A 434 -0.25 5.12 2.24
C LEU A 434 -0.09 6.37 1.35
N GLY A 435 -0.59 6.28 0.11
CA GLY A 435 -0.55 7.36 -0.87
C GLY A 435 -1.51 8.51 -0.54
N MET A 436 -1.14 9.71 -0.98
CA MET A 436 -2.03 10.88 -0.96
C MET A 436 -3.13 10.73 -2.01
N LEU A 437 -4.29 11.32 -1.72
CA LEU A 437 -5.41 11.34 -2.64
C LEU A 437 -5.32 12.57 -3.55
N VAL A 438 -5.94 12.47 -4.72
CA VAL A 438 -6.21 13.63 -5.58
C VAL A 438 -6.95 14.69 -4.76
N ALA A 439 -6.67 15.98 -4.98
CA ALA A 439 -7.15 17.07 -4.13
C ALA A 439 -8.68 17.07 -3.88
N VAL A 440 -9.50 16.72 -4.87
CA VAL A 440 -10.98 16.63 -4.72
C VAL A 440 -11.41 15.53 -3.74
N LEU A 441 -10.59 14.48 -3.61
CA LEU A 441 -10.80 13.37 -2.69
C LEU A 441 -10.15 13.61 -1.31
N ASN A 442 -9.41 14.71 -1.15
CA ASN A 442 -8.73 15.05 0.09
C ASN A 442 -9.71 15.70 1.10
N SER A 443 -10.52 14.83 1.69
CA SER A 443 -11.40 15.00 2.88
C SER A 443 -12.35 16.21 2.93
N ASN A 444 -13.55 16.00 2.37
CA ASN A 444 -14.79 16.62 2.88
C ASN A 444 -15.51 15.63 3.81
N PHE A 445 -16.12 16.12 4.89
CA PHE A 445 -16.94 15.33 5.84
C PHE A 445 -17.93 14.38 5.14
N TRP A 446 -18.54 14.86 4.06
CA TRP A 446 -19.50 14.09 3.25
C TRP A 446 -18.87 12.91 2.51
N LEU A 447 -17.68 13.07 1.91
CA LEU A 447 -16.99 11.98 1.23
C LEU A 447 -16.64 10.85 2.20
N ALA A 448 -16.05 11.21 3.35
CA ALA A 448 -15.68 10.25 4.37
C ALA A 448 -16.89 9.47 4.89
N THR A 449 -17.99 10.17 5.17
CA THR A 449 -19.23 9.55 5.65
C THR A 449 -19.89 8.68 4.58
N HIS A 450 -19.95 9.15 3.33
CA HIS A 450 -20.49 8.37 2.21
C HIS A 450 -19.70 7.08 1.99
N VAL A 451 -18.39 7.18 1.77
CA VAL A 451 -17.57 6.02 1.38
C VAL A 451 -17.52 4.99 2.51
N THR A 452 -17.44 5.42 3.78
CA THR A 452 -17.49 4.48 4.91
C THR A 452 -18.84 3.78 5.02
N THR A 453 -19.94 4.51 4.85
CA THR A 453 -21.31 3.97 4.93
C THR A 453 -21.60 2.97 3.81
N ILE A 454 -21.27 3.32 2.55
CA ILE A 454 -21.51 2.42 1.41
C ILE A 454 -20.62 1.16 1.51
N THR A 455 -19.36 1.30 1.94
CA THR A 455 -18.44 0.17 2.12
C THR A 455 -18.90 -0.77 3.23
N LEU A 456 -19.50 -0.23 4.30
CA LEU A 456 -20.18 -1.02 5.33
C LEU A 456 -21.34 -1.84 4.74
N GLY A 457 -22.14 -1.21 3.87
CA GLY A 457 -23.16 -1.90 3.07
C GLY A 457 -22.59 -3.06 2.26
N TYR A 458 -21.50 -2.84 1.52
CA TYR A 458 -20.84 -3.88 0.71
C TYR A 458 -20.39 -5.07 1.57
N GLY A 459 -19.73 -4.82 2.71
CA GLY A 459 -19.33 -5.88 3.62
C GLY A 459 -20.49 -6.68 4.18
N VAL A 460 -21.58 -6.02 4.57
CA VAL A 460 -22.78 -6.71 5.08
C VAL A 460 -23.49 -7.50 3.96
N THR A 461 -23.54 -6.99 2.72
CA THR A 461 -24.07 -7.74 1.56
C THR A 461 -23.26 -9.00 1.28
N VAL A 462 -21.93 -8.91 1.36
CA VAL A 462 -21.05 -10.09 1.22
C VAL A 462 -21.34 -11.13 2.30
N VAL A 463 -21.54 -10.72 3.55
CA VAL A 463 -21.96 -11.62 4.64
C VAL A 463 -23.32 -12.26 4.32
N ALA A 464 -24.29 -11.50 3.82
CA ALA A 464 -25.61 -12.02 3.45
C ALA A 464 -25.51 -13.12 2.37
N GLY A 465 -24.69 -12.91 1.34
CA GLY A 465 -24.47 -13.91 0.30
C GLY A 465 -23.68 -15.14 0.77
N PHE A 466 -22.70 -14.99 1.68
CA PHE A 466 -22.07 -16.14 2.35
C PHE A 466 -23.08 -16.96 3.16
N ILE A 467 -23.98 -16.32 3.89
CA ILE A 467 -25.08 -17.01 4.58
C ILE A 467 -26.00 -17.71 3.56
N GLY A 468 -26.21 -17.13 2.38
CA GLY A 468 -26.92 -17.73 1.26
C GLY A 468 -26.28 -19.04 0.78
N HIS A 469 -24.97 -19.04 0.52
CA HIS A 469 -24.20 -20.25 0.20
C HIS A 469 -24.36 -21.32 1.28
N LEU A 470 -24.21 -20.94 2.54
CA LEU A 470 -24.35 -21.83 3.69
C LEU A 470 -25.76 -22.40 3.80
N TYR A 471 -26.80 -21.61 3.55
CA TYR A 471 -28.18 -22.08 3.53
C TYR A 471 -28.40 -23.18 2.49
N LEU A 472 -27.90 -22.98 1.26
CA LEU A 472 -28.04 -23.97 0.19
C LEU A 472 -27.26 -25.24 0.47
N ILE A 473 -26.01 -25.13 0.96
CA ILE A 473 -25.19 -26.27 1.37
C ILE A 473 -25.88 -27.07 2.49
N GLN A 474 -26.41 -26.39 3.50
CA GLN A 474 -27.08 -27.04 4.62
C GLN A 474 -28.37 -27.73 4.18
N MET A 475 -29.09 -27.15 3.21
CA MET A 475 -30.27 -27.75 2.62
C MET A 475 -29.94 -28.99 1.77
N ILE A 476 -28.74 -29.09 1.21
CA ILE A 476 -28.26 -30.31 0.53
C ILE A 476 -27.85 -31.38 1.54
N ARG A 477 -27.17 -31.00 2.63
CA ARG A 477 -26.59 -31.94 3.61
C ARG A 477 -27.58 -32.49 4.62
N SER A 478 -28.46 -31.65 5.16
CA SER A 478 -29.45 -32.04 6.18
C SER A 478 -30.81 -31.36 5.93
N PRO A 479 -31.47 -31.66 4.80
CA PRO A 479 -32.76 -31.08 4.42
C PRO A 479 -33.87 -31.30 5.45
N GLU A 480 -33.80 -32.36 6.26
CA GLU A 480 -34.74 -32.69 7.32
C GLU A 480 -34.64 -31.76 8.53
N ASN A 481 -33.50 -31.08 8.75
CA ASN A 481 -33.30 -30.19 9.88
C ASN A 481 -33.93 -28.80 9.65
N LYS A 482 -35.27 -28.76 9.72
CA LYS A 482 -36.07 -27.54 9.50
C LYS A 482 -35.74 -26.42 10.49
N THR A 483 -35.34 -26.76 11.72
CA THR A 483 -35.01 -25.75 12.75
C THR A 483 -33.75 -24.96 12.38
N LEU A 484 -32.70 -25.65 11.95
CA LEU A 484 -31.45 -25.05 11.48
C LEU A 484 -31.68 -24.19 10.24
N LEU A 485 -32.39 -24.73 9.23
CA LEU A 485 -32.70 -23.98 8.01
C LEU A 485 -33.53 -22.71 8.30
N LYS A 486 -34.53 -22.80 9.18
CA LYS A 486 -35.33 -21.63 9.59
C LYS A 486 -34.47 -20.57 10.29
N SER A 487 -33.55 -21.01 11.15
CA SER A 487 -32.60 -20.14 11.85
C SER A 487 -31.66 -19.42 10.88
N ILE A 488 -31.02 -20.14 9.95
CA ILE A 488 -30.15 -19.56 8.93
C ILE A 488 -30.93 -18.58 8.05
N ASN A 489 -32.14 -18.94 7.60
CA ASN A 489 -32.97 -18.04 6.80
C ASN A 489 -33.37 -16.76 7.56
N LYS A 490 -33.64 -16.82 8.86
CA LYS A 490 -33.93 -15.62 9.67
C LYS A 490 -32.73 -14.68 9.72
N ASN A 491 -31.53 -15.23 9.93
CA ASN A 491 -30.29 -14.46 9.94
C ASN A 491 -30.00 -13.86 8.57
N MET A 492 -30.14 -14.66 7.51
CA MET A 492 -29.99 -14.22 6.13
C MET A 492 -30.89 -13.00 5.85
N PHE A 493 -32.18 -13.08 6.17
CA PHE A 493 -33.12 -11.98 5.99
C PHE A 493 -32.76 -10.74 6.82
N GLY A 494 -32.40 -10.93 8.10
CA GLY A 494 -32.00 -9.83 8.99
C GLY A 494 -30.75 -9.09 8.50
N VAL A 495 -29.73 -9.83 8.06
CA VAL A 495 -28.49 -9.25 7.51
C VAL A 495 -28.77 -8.50 6.21
N THR A 496 -29.67 -9.00 5.34
CA THR A 496 -30.08 -8.27 4.13
C THR A 496 -30.74 -6.92 4.44
N LEU A 497 -31.52 -6.81 5.51
CA LEU A 497 -32.11 -5.52 5.93
C LEU A 497 -31.02 -4.52 6.38
N VAL A 498 -30.02 -4.99 7.13
CA VAL A 498 -28.88 -4.17 7.53
C VAL A 498 -28.06 -3.75 6.31
N ALA A 499 -27.84 -4.66 5.35
CA ALA A 499 -27.18 -4.34 4.09
C ALA A 499 -27.93 -3.25 3.33
N LEU A 500 -29.25 -3.40 3.15
CA LEU A 500 -30.10 -2.42 2.49
C LEU A 500 -29.99 -1.04 3.15
N PHE A 501 -30.04 -0.98 4.49
CA PHE A 501 -29.91 0.28 5.23
C PHE A 501 -28.61 1.00 4.83
N PHE A 502 -27.46 0.34 4.98
CA PHE A 502 -26.17 0.97 4.69
C PHE A 502 -25.96 1.27 3.20
N THR A 503 -26.43 0.40 2.29
CA THR A 503 -26.33 0.67 0.85
C THR A 503 -27.21 1.85 0.45
N LEU A 504 -28.45 1.94 0.96
CA LEU A 504 -29.38 3.02 0.63
C LEU A 504 -28.89 4.38 1.14
N PHE A 505 -28.58 4.46 2.44
CA PHE A 505 -28.08 5.70 3.02
C PHE A 505 -26.71 6.06 2.46
N GLY A 506 -25.84 5.07 2.22
CA GLY A 506 -24.59 5.26 1.49
C GLY A 506 -24.83 5.93 0.14
N THR A 507 -25.72 5.40 -0.71
CA THR A 507 -26.01 5.99 -2.02
C THR A 507 -26.55 7.43 -1.92
N ILE A 508 -27.46 7.71 -0.99
CA ILE A 508 -27.99 9.07 -0.78
C ILE A 508 -26.88 10.05 -0.35
N LEU A 509 -26.04 9.65 0.60
CA LEU A 509 -24.90 10.45 1.05
C LEU A 509 -23.90 10.72 -0.08
N GLY A 510 -23.77 9.79 -1.04
CA GLY A 510 -22.95 9.96 -2.23
C GLY A 510 -23.48 11.07 -3.13
N GLY A 511 -24.80 11.13 -3.33
CA GLY A 511 -25.43 12.21 -4.08
C GLY A 511 -25.27 13.57 -3.40
N ILE A 512 -25.36 13.65 -2.07
CA ILE A 512 -25.10 14.90 -1.32
C ILE A 512 -23.66 15.37 -1.52
N TRP A 513 -22.69 14.45 -1.45
CA TRP A 513 -21.29 14.78 -1.70
C TRP A 513 -21.04 15.23 -3.16
N ALA A 514 -21.69 14.57 -4.13
CA ALA A 514 -21.59 14.93 -5.54
C ALA A 514 -22.17 16.32 -5.81
N ASP A 515 -23.28 16.67 -5.17
CA ASP A 515 -23.88 18.00 -5.28
C ASP A 515 -22.93 19.09 -4.78
N GLN A 516 -22.31 18.87 -3.61
CA GLN A 516 -21.35 19.80 -3.05
C GLN A 516 -20.07 19.93 -3.90
N SER A 517 -19.59 18.83 -4.47
CA SER A 517 -18.28 18.79 -5.13
C SER A 517 -18.35 19.14 -6.61
N TRP A 518 -19.44 18.77 -7.28
CA TRP A 518 -19.62 18.86 -8.73
C TRP A 518 -20.86 19.66 -9.15
N GLY A 519 -21.64 20.19 -8.19
CA GLY A 519 -22.83 21.00 -8.47
C GLY A 519 -24.05 20.21 -8.95
N ARG A 520 -24.04 18.87 -8.79
CA ARG A 520 -25.20 18.01 -9.11
C ARG A 520 -25.32 16.80 -8.19
N PHE A 521 -26.54 16.52 -7.74
CA PHE A 521 -26.85 15.36 -6.90
C PHE A 521 -26.67 14.00 -7.60
N TRP A 522 -26.94 13.92 -8.91
CA TRP A 522 -26.90 12.67 -9.68
C TRP A 522 -26.61 12.96 -11.16
N GLY A 523 -25.98 12.03 -11.86
CA GLY A 523 -25.59 12.18 -13.26
C GLY A 523 -25.41 10.87 -14.02
N TRP A 524 -25.93 9.76 -13.49
CA TRP A 524 -25.98 8.46 -14.17
C TRP A 524 -24.61 7.89 -14.55
N ASP A 525 -23.56 8.25 -13.82
CA ASP A 525 -22.25 7.65 -14.07
C ASP A 525 -22.22 6.17 -13.62
N PRO A 526 -21.28 5.35 -14.12
CA PRO A 526 -21.25 3.92 -13.82
C PRO A 526 -21.21 3.59 -12.32
N LYS A 527 -20.59 4.41 -11.46
CA LYS A 527 -20.55 4.16 -10.01
C LYS A 527 -21.88 4.46 -9.35
N GLU A 528 -22.50 5.58 -9.73
CA GLU A 528 -23.85 5.94 -9.30
C GLU A 528 -24.86 4.83 -9.69
N ASN A 529 -24.82 4.36 -10.94
CA ASN A 529 -25.67 3.27 -11.42
C ASN A 529 -25.41 1.94 -10.70
N GLY A 530 -24.14 1.62 -10.44
CA GLY A 530 -23.75 0.44 -9.67
C GLY A 530 -24.31 0.47 -8.25
N ALA A 531 -24.21 1.61 -7.57
CA ALA A 531 -24.76 1.79 -6.22
C ALA A 531 -26.30 1.66 -6.21
N LEU A 532 -26.98 2.25 -7.18
CA LEU A 532 -28.44 2.13 -7.33
C LEU A 532 -28.87 0.67 -7.58
N LEU A 533 -28.16 -0.05 -8.46
CA LEU A 533 -28.46 -1.44 -8.78
C LEU A 533 -28.39 -2.33 -7.53
N ILE A 534 -27.39 -2.12 -6.66
CA ILE A 534 -27.29 -2.84 -5.38
C ILE A 534 -28.51 -2.58 -4.51
N VAL A 535 -28.92 -1.31 -4.34
CA VAL A 535 -30.09 -0.94 -3.53
C VAL A 535 -31.37 -1.58 -4.09
N MET A 536 -31.59 -1.46 -5.40
CA MET A 536 -32.75 -2.05 -6.08
C MET A 536 -32.78 -3.57 -5.93
N TRP A 537 -31.63 -4.24 -6.03
CA TRP A 537 -31.54 -5.69 -5.86
C TRP A 537 -31.95 -6.12 -4.45
N HIS A 538 -31.48 -5.42 -3.40
CA HIS A 538 -31.88 -5.70 -2.03
C HIS A 538 -33.39 -5.51 -1.84
N VAL A 539 -33.94 -4.38 -2.29
CA VAL A 539 -35.38 -4.08 -2.20
C VAL A 539 -36.20 -5.14 -2.92
N MET A 540 -35.81 -5.52 -4.14
CA MET A 540 -36.47 -6.56 -4.92
C MET A 540 -36.49 -7.89 -4.16
N MET A 541 -35.33 -8.36 -3.69
CA MET A 541 -35.24 -9.64 -2.99
C MET A 541 -36.03 -9.65 -1.67
N ILE A 542 -35.99 -8.55 -0.90
CA ILE A 542 -36.77 -8.40 0.32
C ILE A 542 -38.26 -8.43 0.00
N HIS A 543 -38.71 -7.66 -1.01
CA HIS A 543 -40.10 -7.61 -1.43
C HIS A 543 -40.61 -9.00 -1.83
N MET A 544 -39.90 -9.70 -2.73
CA MET A 544 -40.25 -11.04 -3.17
C MET A 544 -40.27 -12.07 -2.03
N ARG A 545 -39.46 -11.86 -0.98
CA ARG A 545 -39.47 -12.73 0.21
C ARG A 545 -40.67 -12.48 1.10
N LEU A 546 -41.05 -11.21 1.29
CA LEU A 546 -42.20 -10.79 2.10
C LEU A 546 -43.53 -11.17 1.45
N THR A 547 -43.66 -11.06 0.12
CA THR A 547 -44.84 -11.50 -0.64
C THR A 547 -44.91 -13.02 -0.85
N ALA A 548 -43.95 -13.77 -0.31
CA ALA A 548 -43.80 -15.22 -0.49
C ALA A 548 -43.67 -15.69 -1.96
N THR A 549 -43.42 -14.78 -2.92
CA THR A 549 -43.11 -15.11 -4.31
C THR A 549 -41.82 -15.93 -4.42
N VAL A 550 -40.84 -15.63 -3.57
CA VAL A 550 -39.56 -16.35 -3.48
C VAL A 550 -39.45 -17.09 -2.15
N LYS A 551 -39.23 -18.40 -2.25
CA LYS A 551 -38.93 -19.28 -1.09
C LYS A 551 -37.51 -19.04 -0.57
N PRO A 552 -37.18 -19.46 0.67
CA PRO A 552 -35.84 -19.31 1.24
C PRO A 552 -34.68 -19.71 0.32
N GLU A 553 -34.82 -20.82 -0.42
CA GLU A 553 -33.82 -21.29 -1.37
C GLU A 553 -33.57 -20.30 -2.53
N GLY A 554 -34.62 -19.67 -3.06
CA GLY A 554 -34.48 -18.64 -4.10
C GLY A 554 -33.97 -17.32 -3.54
N PHE A 555 -34.29 -17.00 -2.28
CA PHE A 555 -33.75 -15.83 -1.60
C PHE A 555 -32.24 -15.97 -1.38
N ALA A 556 -31.79 -17.15 -0.96
CA ALA A 556 -30.37 -17.48 -0.84
C ALA A 556 -29.62 -17.31 -2.18
N LEU A 557 -30.16 -17.87 -3.27
CA LEU A 557 -29.60 -17.66 -4.62
C LEU A 557 -29.52 -16.18 -4.99
N GLY A 558 -30.60 -15.42 -4.77
CA GLY A 558 -30.61 -13.99 -5.08
C GLY A 558 -29.58 -13.19 -4.31
N LEU A 559 -29.25 -13.55 -3.07
CA LEU A 559 -28.18 -12.90 -2.30
C LEU A 559 -26.78 -13.31 -2.76
N ILE A 560 -26.60 -14.54 -3.22
CA ILE A 560 -25.34 -14.98 -3.86
C ILE A 560 -25.09 -14.14 -5.12
N LEU A 561 -26.10 -13.99 -5.98
CA LEU A 561 -26.01 -13.16 -7.17
C LEU A 561 -25.79 -11.68 -6.85
N ASN A 562 -26.29 -11.19 -5.72
CA ASN A 562 -26.04 -9.82 -5.28
C ASN A 562 -24.55 -9.56 -4.95
N ILE A 563 -23.78 -10.59 -4.55
CA ILE A 563 -22.32 -10.43 -4.38
C ILE A 563 -21.69 -10.04 -5.73
N ILE A 564 -22.12 -10.66 -6.84
CA ILE A 564 -21.64 -10.32 -8.19
C ILE A 564 -21.93 -8.86 -8.50
N VAL A 565 -23.15 -8.39 -8.20
CA VAL A 565 -23.56 -7.00 -8.39
C VAL A 565 -22.66 -6.04 -7.60
N VAL A 566 -22.38 -6.34 -6.33
CA VAL A 566 -21.47 -5.55 -5.48
C VAL A 566 -20.05 -5.54 -6.07
N MET A 567 -19.51 -6.69 -6.47
CA MET A 567 -18.15 -6.76 -7.02
C MET A 567 -18.03 -6.03 -8.36
N MET A 568 -19.09 -6.05 -9.18
CA MET A 568 -19.14 -5.28 -10.43
C MET A 568 -19.22 -3.77 -10.17
N ALA A 569 -20.05 -3.34 -9.22
CA ALA A 569 -20.17 -1.93 -8.84
C ALA A 569 -18.92 -1.39 -8.12
N TRP A 570 -18.14 -2.25 -7.46
CA TRP A 570 -16.95 -1.85 -6.71
C TRP A 570 -15.67 -1.91 -7.55
N PHE A 571 -15.43 -3.02 -8.26
CA PHE A 571 -14.24 -3.23 -9.10
C PHE A 571 -14.52 -3.00 -10.58
N GLY A 572 -15.65 -3.51 -11.09
CA GLY A 572 -15.97 -3.53 -12.51
C GLY A 572 -16.17 -2.13 -13.12
N VAL A 573 -16.76 -1.20 -12.38
CA VAL A 573 -16.92 0.19 -12.84
C VAL A 573 -15.58 0.90 -13.08
N ASN A 574 -14.51 0.53 -12.36
CA ASN A 574 -13.17 1.09 -12.61
C ASN A 574 -12.58 0.55 -13.93
N LEU A 575 -13.09 -0.57 -14.46
CA LEU A 575 -12.69 -1.06 -15.78
C LEU A 575 -13.36 -0.29 -16.92
N LEU A 576 -14.48 0.39 -16.64
CA LEU A 576 -15.19 1.16 -17.66
C LEU A 576 -14.53 2.51 -17.92
N ASN A 577 -13.67 3.01 -17.01
CA ASN A 577 -12.90 4.26 -17.10
C ASN A 577 -13.68 5.52 -17.54
N VAL A 578 -15.02 5.47 -17.52
CA VAL A 578 -15.92 6.58 -17.88
C VAL A 578 -16.51 7.18 -16.61
N GLY A 579 -16.53 8.52 -16.54
CA GLY A 579 -17.09 9.30 -15.44
C GLY A 579 -16.03 9.85 -14.49
N LEU A 580 -16.42 10.81 -13.65
CA LEU A 580 -15.55 11.57 -12.74
C LEU A 580 -14.95 10.75 -11.57
N HIS A 581 -15.09 9.42 -11.63
CA HIS A 581 -14.79 8.49 -10.56
C HIS A 581 -13.74 7.43 -10.91
N SER A 582 -13.13 7.45 -12.09
CA SER A 582 -12.13 6.42 -12.42
C SER A 582 -10.75 6.76 -11.84
N TYR A 583 -10.35 6.02 -10.81
CA TYR A 583 -9.07 6.22 -10.10
C TYR A 583 -8.31 4.89 -9.88
N GLY A 584 -8.70 3.79 -10.55
CA GLY A 584 -8.21 2.44 -10.27
C GLY A 584 -7.42 1.80 -11.42
N PHE A 585 -6.26 1.24 -11.11
CA PHE A 585 -5.42 0.46 -12.03
C PHE A 585 -6.14 -0.81 -12.52
N THR A 586 -6.04 -1.17 -13.80
CA THR A 586 -6.93 -2.16 -14.45
C THR A 586 -6.29 -3.51 -14.78
N SER A 587 -4.98 -3.68 -14.61
CA SER A 587 -4.28 -4.90 -15.04
C SER A 587 -4.70 -6.12 -14.23
N GLY A 588 -5.34 -7.11 -14.87
CA GLY A 588 -5.72 -8.38 -14.25
C GLY A 588 -7.02 -8.38 -13.44
N ILE A 589 -7.56 -7.21 -13.06
CA ILE A 589 -8.85 -7.09 -12.36
C ILE A 589 -9.98 -7.67 -13.21
N ALA A 590 -10.02 -7.34 -14.51
CA ALA A 590 -11.06 -7.83 -15.43
C ALA A 590 -11.13 -9.37 -15.47
N ARG A 591 -9.97 -10.03 -15.64
CA ARG A 591 -9.89 -11.50 -15.66
C ARG A 591 -10.37 -12.10 -14.34
N ASN A 592 -9.91 -11.57 -13.21
CA ASN A 592 -10.28 -12.08 -11.89
C ASN A 592 -11.78 -11.89 -11.62
N LEU A 593 -12.35 -10.75 -12.03
CA LEU A 593 -13.77 -10.46 -11.89
C LEU A 593 -14.65 -11.36 -12.75
N VAL A 594 -14.24 -11.64 -14.00
CA VAL A 594 -14.93 -12.60 -14.88
C VAL A 594 -14.89 -14.01 -14.30
N LEU A 595 -13.71 -14.49 -13.86
CA LEU A 595 -13.58 -15.79 -13.23
C LEU A 595 -14.43 -15.90 -11.96
N PHE A 596 -14.38 -14.88 -11.11
CA PHE A 596 -15.23 -14.79 -9.91
C PHE A 596 -16.71 -14.87 -10.28
N THR A 597 -17.16 -14.11 -11.28
CA THR A 597 -18.56 -14.09 -11.72
C THR A 597 -19.00 -15.46 -12.22
N ILE A 598 -18.19 -16.13 -13.07
CA ILE A 598 -18.48 -17.47 -13.58
C ILE A 598 -18.56 -18.48 -12.42
N LEU A 599 -17.59 -18.44 -11.50
CA LEU A 599 -17.56 -19.33 -10.34
C LEU A 599 -18.79 -19.14 -9.45
N GLU A 600 -19.18 -17.91 -9.15
CA GLU A 600 -20.38 -17.60 -8.34
C GLU A 600 -21.67 -18.01 -9.05
N LEU A 601 -21.77 -17.83 -10.37
CA LEU A 601 -22.93 -18.31 -11.14
C LEU A 601 -23.03 -19.84 -11.08
N ILE A 602 -21.92 -20.56 -11.30
CA ILE A 602 -21.88 -22.02 -11.24
C ILE A 602 -22.21 -22.51 -9.82
N ALA A 603 -21.56 -21.94 -8.80
CA ALA A 603 -21.77 -22.32 -7.42
C ALA A 603 -23.20 -22.02 -6.95
N GLY A 604 -23.71 -20.82 -7.24
CA GLY A 604 -25.05 -20.39 -6.86
C GLY A 604 -26.14 -21.23 -7.53
N PHE A 605 -26.17 -21.29 -8.87
CA PHE A 605 -27.19 -22.06 -9.57
C PHE A 605 -27.04 -23.57 -9.33
N GLY A 606 -25.81 -24.08 -9.31
CA GLY A 606 -25.53 -25.50 -9.06
C GLY A 606 -26.04 -25.94 -7.69
N THR A 607 -25.70 -25.21 -6.62
CA THR A 607 -26.18 -25.53 -5.27
C THR A 607 -27.69 -25.32 -5.13
N TYR A 608 -28.28 -24.32 -5.78
CA TYR A 608 -29.72 -24.08 -5.78
C TYR A 608 -30.51 -25.25 -6.41
N PHE A 609 -30.15 -25.67 -7.62
CA PHE A 609 -30.84 -26.76 -8.30
C PHE A 609 -30.64 -28.10 -7.59
N TRP A 610 -29.44 -28.34 -7.04
CA TRP A 610 -29.17 -29.53 -6.23
C TRP A 610 -30.01 -29.57 -4.95
N ALA A 611 -30.05 -28.46 -4.20
CA ALA A 611 -30.86 -28.33 -3.00
C ALA A 611 -32.35 -28.56 -3.29
N LYS A 612 -32.86 -28.01 -4.41
CA LYS A 612 -34.25 -28.20 -4.84
C LYS A 612 -34.55 -29.65 -5.20
N SER A 613 -33.62 -30.35 -5.85
CA SER A 613 -33.74 -31.77 -6.18
C SER A 613 -33.82 -32.63 -4.91
N ARG A 614 -32.91 -32.43 -3.95
CA ARG A 614 -32.92 -33.12 -2.64
C ARG A 614 -34.23 -32.93 -1.87
N LYS A 615 -34.76 -31.70 -1.84
CA LYS A 615 -36.04 -31.41 -1.18
C LYS A 615 -37.21 -32.16 -1.82
N ARG A 616 -37.23 -32.26 -3.16
CA ARG A 616 -38.25 -33.03 -3.89
C ARG A 616 -38.17 -34.53 -3.59
N SER A 617 -36.97 -35.11 -3.54
CA SER A 617 -36.79 -36.54 -3.23
C SER A 617 -37.29 -36.93 -1.84
N LEU A 618 -37.31 -36.00 -0.88
CA LEU A 618 -37.82 -36.26 0.47
C LEU A 618 -39.34 -36.10 0.60
N THR A 619 -39.97 -35.32 -0.29
CA THR A 619 -41.42 -35.12 -0.29
C THR A 619 -42.18 -36.22 -1.05
N LEU A 620 -41.57 -36.86 -2.04
CA LEU A 620 -42.20 -37.90 -2.88
C LEU A 620 -42.65 -39.17 -2.09
N PRO A 621 -41.87 -39.72 -1.15
CA PRO A 621 -42.27 -40.91 -0.39
C PRO A 621 -43.40 -40.65 0.61
N VAL A 622 -43.50 -39.42 1.14
CA VAL A 622 -44.54 -39.03 2.11
C VAL A 622 -45.91 -38.94 1.41
N MET A 623 -45.94 -38.38 0.21
CA MET A 623 -47.17 -38.27 -0.60
C MET A 623 -47.70 -39.66 -1.02
N MET A 624 -46.81 -40.60 -1.39
CA MET A 624 -47.21 -41.98 -1.74
C MET A 624 -47.77 -42.77 -0.55
N ASN A 625 -47.25 -42.54 0.67
CA ASN A 625 -47.75 -43.19 1.88
C ASN A 625 -49.06 -42.60 2.41
N GLU A 626 -49.36 -41.32 2.15
CA GLU A 626 -50.64 -40.72 2.50
C GLU A 626 -51.75 -41.13 1.52
N THR A 627 -51.44 -41.31 0.23
CA THR A 627 -52.39 -41.85 -0.75
C THR A 627 -52.75 -43.33 -0.53
N MET A 628 -51.89 -44.11 0.13
CA MET A 628 -52.19 -45.51 0.51
C MET A 628 -52.91 -45.65 1.86
N LYS A 629 -53.19 -44.53 2.56
CA LYS A 629 -53.86 -44.50 3.87
C LYS A 629 -55.25 -43.87 3.85
N GLN A 630 -55.82 -43.61 2.66
CA GLN A 630 -57.24 -43.31 2.54
C GLN A 630 -58.00 -44.63 2.29
N PRO A 631 -58.88 -45.05 3.23
CA PRO A 631 -59.70 -46.25 3.06
C PRO A 631 -60.73 -46.12 1.94
#